data_AF-A0A957TR43-F1
#
_entry.id   AF-A0A957TR43-F1
#
_cell.length_a   1.000
_cell.length_b   1.000
_cell.length_c   1.000
_cell.angle_alpha   90.00
_cell.angle_beta   90.00
_cell.angle_gamma   90.00
#
_symmetry.space_group_name_H-M   'P 1'
#
loop_
_entity.id
_entity.type
_entity.pdbx_description
1 polymer ?
#
loop_
_entity_poly.entity_id
_entity_poly.type
_entity_poly.pdbx_seq_one_letter_code
_entity_poly.pdbx_strand_id
1 'polypeptide(L)'
;MAKHEQSPSVQPQSAQRRPIRQLQLGIVLVLITLLLAWFGPMLAQHDPRTPSYIVWNPRTATFVKPPFAPLLVPGFPLGTDTLGRDLLSRLLWALRPTLTVVFFAATLRLCIGLLVGLAAGWSSRRWAQIFDSVIAVALTVPVLLVALFTVAALGIQWGVWAFILGLTLTAWADVARVIGEQTRIVRGQPYIEAARALGASSRELILRHVLPQVLGLIWMLLAFEISGALLVTAGLGFLGYYVNAIWVPLGDWSAMRTSGQPELGQMLASGSEVVLQQPWELLVAATMITIIVLAFHLLGEGLRQWSGSTAQRQTRATVERARRQVGRHLPPAAHLPAPLRRPGFSTAAIALLLLLALVGGAVALWRAQRSQPQQIAVTVPG
;
A
#
# COMPACT_ATOMS: atom_id res chain seq x y z
N MET A 1 39.86 23.21 44.27
CA MET A 1 38.68 22.84 45.09
C MET A 1 37.65 23.93 44.86
N ALA A 2 36.43 23.74 44.35
CA ALA A 2 35.62 22.58 44.03
C ALA A 2 34.78 22.89 42.76
N LYS A 3 34.45 21.84 42.00
CA LYS A 3 33.65 21.87 40.76
C LYS A 3 32.23 22.40 41.03
N HIS A 4 31.80 23.40 40.28
CA HIS A 4 30.38 23.65 40.00
C HIS A 4 30.03 22.96 38.67
N GLU A 5 29.60 21.70 38.74
CA GLU A 5 28.94 21.04 37.61
C GLU A 5 27.48 21.53 37.55
N GLN A 6 27.23 22.48 36.64
CA GLN A 6 25.88 22.88 36.25
C GLN A 6 25.18 21.67 35.62
N SER A 7 24.14 21.19 36.30
CA SER A 7 23.23 20.18 35.74
C SER A 7 22.52 20.78 34.51
N PRO A 8 22.54 20.13 33.34
CA PRO A 8 21.81 20.62 32.18
C PRO A 8 20.31 20.55 32.46
N SER A 9 19.68 21.73 32.50
CA SER A 9 18.24 21.88 32.59
C SER A 9 17.57 21.16 31.42
N VAL A 10 16.92 20.04 31.69
CA VAL A 10 16.05 19.35 30.73
C VAL A 10 14.87 20.28 30.45
N GLN A 11 14.94 21.00 29.32
CA GLN A 11 13.81 21.77 28.82
C GLN A 11 12.62 20.83 28.59
N PRO A 12 11.40 21.21 28.97
CA PRO A 12 10.22 20.39 28.71
C PRO A 12 10.02 20.33 27.19
N GLN A 13 10.22 19.14 26.61
CA GLN A 13 9.87 18.84 25.24
C GLN A 13 8.42 19.26 25.03
N SER A 14 8.22 20.29 24.21
CA SER A 14 6.92 20.81 23.83
C SER A 14 6.14 19.67 23.17
N ALA A 15 5.19 19.12 23.93
CA ALA A 15 4.38 17.99 23.53
C ALA A 15 3.57 18.30 22.27
N GLN A 16 4.15 17.99 21.12
CA GLN A 16 3.61 17.02 20.16
C GLN A 16 2.08 17.04 19.99
N ARG A 17 1.50 18.21 19.67
CA ARG A 17 0.09 18.36 19.29
C ARG A 17 -0.19 18.07 17.81
N ARG A 18 0.81 17.62 17.03
CA ARG A 18 0.69 17.38 15.57
C ARG A 18 0.27 15.96 15.10
N PRO A 19 0.06 14.90 15.93
CA PRO A 19 -0.12 13.55 15.40
C PRO A 19 -1.47 13.31 14.71
N ILE A 20 -2.51 14.06 15.07
CA ILE A 20 -3.86 13.84 14.52
C ILE A 20 -4.01 14.41 13.09
N ARG A 21 -3.24 15.45 12.74
CA ARG A 21 -3.37 16.12 11.44
C ARG A 21 -2.90 15.24 10.27
N GLN A 22 -1.81 14.48 10.45
CA GLN A 22 -1.30 13.57 9.43
C GLN A 22 -2.29 12.42 9.17
N LEU A 23 -2.84 11.84 10.23
CA LEU A 23 -3.86 10.80 10.12
C LEU A 23 -5.12 11.32 9.41
N GLN A 24 -5.63 12.49 9.79
CA GLN A 24 -6.81 13.10 9.16
C GLN A 24 -6.58 13.38 7.68
N LEU A 25 -5.43 13.96 7.32
CA LEU A 25 -5.10 14.27 5.93
C LEU A 25 -4.93 13.00 5.10
N GLY A 26 -4.26 11.97 5.65
CA GLY A 26 -4.16 10.65 5.02
C GLY A 26 -5.52 10.01 4.79
N ILE A 27 -6.41 10.01 5.79
CA ILE A 27 -7.79 9.48 5.65
C ILE A 27 -8.56 10.22 4.56
N VAL A 28 -8.52 11.55 4.54
CA VAL A 28 -9.23 12.35 3.54
C VAL A 28 -8.70 12.06 2.13
N LEU A 29 -7.39 12.00 1.94
CA LEU A 29 -6.81 11.71 0.63
C LEU A 29 -7.10 10.27 0.17
N VAL A 30 -7.02 9.28 1.06
CA VAL A 30 -7.39 7.90 0.74
C VAL A 30 -8.87 7.79 0.39
N LEU A 31 -9.74 8.48 1.14
CA LEU A 31 -11.17 8.50 0.84
C LEU A 31 -11.44 9.12 -0.54
N ILE A 32 -10.80 10.25 -0.86
CA ILE A 32 -10.92 10.89 -2.17
C ILE A 32 -10.44 9.94 -3.28
N THR A 33 -9.29 9.29 -3.14
CA THR A 33 -8.78 8.38 -4.18
C THR A 33 -9.65 7.14 -4.36
N LEU A 34 -10.20 6.59 -3.28
CA LEU A 34 -11.17 5.49 -3.34
C LEU A 34 -12.49 5.91 -3.97
N LEU A 35 -13.00 7.11 -3.66
CA LEU A 35 -14.20 7.66 -4.28
C LEU A 35 -13.97 7.93 -5.77
N LEU A 36 -12.82 8.48 -6.16
CA LEU A 36 -12.47 8.65 -7.57
C LEU A 36 -12.29 7.31 -8.27
N ALA A 37 -11.74 6.29 -7.62
CA ALA A 37 -11.68 4.96 -8.20
C ALA A 37 -13.08 4.38 -8.39
N TRP A 38 -13.97 4.49 -7.40
CA TRP A 38 -15.30 3.89 -7.46
C TRP A 38 -16.29 4.67 -8.34
N PHE A 39 -16.32 6.00 -8.29
CA PHE A 39 -17.26 6.82 -9.07
C PHE A 39 -16.63 7.42 -10.32
N GLY A 40 -15.31 7.41 -10.46
CA GLY A 40 -14.59 8.01 -11.58
C GLY A 40 -15.06 7.53 -12.95
N PRO A 41 -15.25 6.22 -13.19
CA PRO A 41 -15.77 5.75 -14.47
C PRO A 41 -17.16 6.27 -14.82
N MET A 42 -17.97 6.69 -13.84
CA MET A 42 -19.28 7.34 -14.08
C MET A 42 -19.14 8.85 -14.33
N LEU A 43 -18.04 9.46 -13.86
CA LEU A 43 -17.70 10.86 -14.09
C LEU A 43 -16.90 11.07 -15.39
N ALA A 44 -16.43 9.99 -16.01
CA ALA A 44 -15.69 10.03 -17.27
C ALA A 44 -16.61 10.56 -18.39
N GLN A 45 -16.16 11.62 -19.06
CA GLN A 45 -16.91 12.27 -20.13
C GLN A 45 -16.81 11.51 -21.45
N HIS A 46 -15.69 10.79 -21.63
CA HIS A 46 -15.38 10.07 -22.87
C HIS A 46 -15.03 8.61 -22.54
N ASP A 47 -15.17 7.73 -23.52
CA ASP A 47 -14.62 6.39 -23.40
C ASP A 47 -13.07 6.50 -23.33
N PRO A 48 -12.42 5.96 -22.29
CA PRO A 48 -10.97 6.05 -22.11
C PRO A 48 -10.17 5.38 -23.24
N ARG A 49 -10.81 4.57 -24.08
CA ARG A 49 -10.17 3.81 -25.17
C ARG A 49 -10.28 4.48 -26.51
N THR A 50 -11.32 5.28 -26.72
CA THR A 50 -11.64 5.82 -28.04
C THR A 50 -10.72 6.99 -28.36
N PRO A 51 -9.87 6.89 -29.39
CA PRO A 51 -9.07 8.01 -29.86
C PRO A 51 -9.97 9.06 -30.52
N SER A 52 -9.74 10.34 -30.20
CA SER A 52 -10.29 11.46 -30.97
C SER A 52 -9.26 11.88 -32.03
N TYR A 53 -9.71 12.17 -33.27
CA TYR A 53 -8.79 12.39 -34.40
C TYR A 53 -8.70 13.85 -34.85
N ILE A 54 -9.83 14.49 -35.11
CA ILE A 54 -9.88 15.90 -35.50
C ILE A 54 -11.11 16.46 -34.80
N VAL A 55 -10.91 17.45 -33.95
CA VAL A 55 -11.99 18.06 -33.16
C VAL A 55 -12.10 19.53 -33.53
N TRP A 56 -13.33 19.99 -33.72
CA TRP A 56 -13.63 21.41 -33.89
C TRP A 56 -13.40 22.15 -32.56
N ASN A 57 -12.52 23.14 -32.55
CA ASN A 57 -12.34 24.01 -31.40
C ASN A 57 -13.22 25.26 -31.54
N PRO A 58 -14.31 25.39 -30.76
CA PRO A 58 -15.21 26.53 -30.85
C PRO A 58 -14.57 27.84 -30.38
N ARG A 59 -13.44 27.79 -29.64
CA ARG A 59 -12.74 29.01 -29.17
C ARG A 59 -11.87 29.64 -30.25
N THR A 60 -11.28 28.83 -31.11
CA THR A 60 -10.41 29.31 -32.20
C THR A 60 -11.08 29.24 -33.56
N ALA A 61 -12.29 28.68 -33.64
CA ALA A 61 -13.01 28.40 -34.89
C ALA A 61 -12.15 27.64 -35.91
N THR A 62 -11.36 26.67 -35.43
CA THR A 62 -10.46 25.86 -36.26
C THR A 62 -10.54 24.38 -35.86
N PHE A 63 -10.25 23.51 -36.82
CA PHE A 63 -10.02 22.10 -36.54
C PHE A 63 -8.61 21.90 -35.99
N VAL A 64 -8.52 21.22 -34.85
CA VAL A 64 -7.24 20.92 -34.19
C VAL A 64 -7.02 19.42 -34.21
N LYS A 65 -5.79 19.01 -34.50
CA LYS A 65 -5.34 17.61 -34.44
C LYS A 65 -4.73 17.34 -33.06
N PRO A 66 -4.99 16.19 -32.42
CA PRO A 66 -4.30 15.78 -31.22
C PRO A 66 -2.78 15.67 -31.45
N PRO A 67 -1.99 15.82 -30.38
CA PRO A 67 -2.40 15.88 -28.98
C PRO A 67 -2.95 17.27 -28.58
N PHE A 68 -3.96 17.31 -27.72
CA PHE A 68 -4.49 18.56 -27.18
C PHE A 68 -3.83 18.88 -25.85
N ALA A 69 -3.29 20.09 -25.72
CA ALA A 69 -2.85 20.62 -24.43
C ALA A 69 -4.06 20.77 -23.47
N PRO A 70 -3.83 20.74 -22.15
CA PRO A 70 -4.88 20.94 -21.16
C PRO A 70 -5.67 22.22 -21.41
N LEU A 71 -7.00 22.13 -21.31
CA LEU A 71 -7.94 23.25 -21.49
C LEU A 71 -7.99 23.86 -22.90
N LEU A 72 -7.24 23.34 -23.88
CA LEU A 72 -7.21 23.88 -25.25
C LEU A 72 -8.56 23.69 -25.95
N VAL A 73 -9.12 22.49 -25.87
CA VAL A 73 -10.39 22.08 -26.47
C VAL A 73 -11.41 21.82 -25.37
N PRO A 74 -12.62 22.39 -25.42
CA PRO A 74 -13.69 22.06 -24.48
C PRO A 74 -13.97 20.56 -24.45
N GLY A 75 -14.09 19.97 -23.25
CA GLY A 75 -14.24 18.52 -23.06
C GLY A 75 -12.93 17.79 -22.73
N PHE A 76 -11.77 18.43 -22.89
CA PHE A 76 -10.46 17.85 -22.56
C PHE A 76 -9.72 18.67 -21.48
N PRO A 77 -10.17 18.62 -20.21
CA PRO A 77 -9.63 19.48 -19.16
C PRO A 77 -8.16 19.17 -18.84
N LEU A 78 -7.77 17.90 -18.90
CA LEU A 78 -6.39 17.45 -18.68
C LEU A 78 -5.61 17.23 -19.99
N GLY A 79 -6.22 17.55 -21.14
CA GLY A 79 -5.64 17.30 -22.46
C GLY A 79 -5.84 15.87 -22.94
N THR A 80 -5.11 15.49 -23.99
CA THR A 80 -5.11 14.13 -24.54
C THR A 80 -3.72 13.52 -24.55
N ASP A 81 -3.67 12.21 -24.72
CA ASP A 81 -2.44 11.50 -25.07
C ASP A 81 -2.10 11.62 -26.57
N THR A 82 -1.02 10.93 -26.96
CA THR A 82 -0.54 10.81 -28.34
C THR A 82 -1.55 10.23 -29.33
N LEU A 83 -2.50 9.42 -28.86
CA LEU A 83 -3.55 8.82 -29.67
C LEU A 83 -4.83 9.67 -29.67
N GLY A 84 -4.85 10.82 -28.99
CA GLY A 84 -6.03 11.67 -28.88
C GLY A 84 -7.09 11.16 -27.90
N ARG A 85 -6.74 10.26 -26.97
CA ARG A 85 -7.65 9.79 -25.91
C ARG A 85 -7.66 10.79 -24.75
N ASP A 86 -8.83 11.03 -24.15
CA ASP A 86 -9.00 11.97 -23.04
C ASP A 86 -8.26 11.52 -21.77
N LEU A 87 -7.33 12.35 -21.28
CA LEU A 87 -6.51 12.02 -20.11
C LEU A 87 -7.31 11.99 -18.81
N LEU A 88 -8.36 12.80 -18.67
CA LEU A 88 -9.20 12.77 -17.48
C LEU A 88 -9.95 11.43 -17.37
N SER A 89 -10.63 11.03 -18.44
CA SER A 89 -11.34 9.76 -18.50
C SER A 89 -10.38 8.58 -18.33
N ARG A 90 -9.19 8.62 -18.95
CA ARG A 90 -8.17 7.59 -18.75
C ARG A 90 -7.69 7.50 -17.31
N LEU A 91 -7.42 8.63 -16.65
CA LEU A 91 -6.99 8.67 -15.27
C LEU A 91 -8.06 8.11 -14.32
N LEU A 92 -9.33 8.49 -14.49
CA LEU A 92 -10.43 8.00 -13.65
C LEU A 92 -10.63 6.48 -13.79
N TRP A 93 -10.48 5.96 -15.01
CA TRP A 93 -10.53 4.51 -15.26
C TRP A 93 -9.29 3.77 -14.76
N ALA A 94 -8.11 4.41 -14.80
CA ALA A 94 -6.84 3.82 -14.39
C ALA A 94 -6.76 3.53 -12.88
N LEU A 95 -7.50 4.26 -12.05
CA LEU A 95 -7.46 4.11 -10.59
C LEU A 95 -7.88 2.70 -10.14
N ARG A 96 -8.97 2.15 -10.69
CA ARG A 96 -9.51 0.85 -10.26
C ARG A 96 -8.54 -0.32 -10.46
N PRO A 97 -8.03 -0.61 -11.67
CA PRO A 97 -7.12 -1.72 -11.87
C PRO A 97 -5.84 -1.55 -11.05
N THR A 98 -5.27 -0.34 -11.03
CA THR A 98 -4.05 -0.06 -10.25
C THR A 98 -4.25 -0.30 -8.77
N LEU A 99 -5.30 0.27 -8.15
CA LEU A 99 -5.58 0.09 -6.72
C LEU A 99 -5.92 -1.36 -6.36
N THR A 100 -6.59 -2.09 -7.26
CA THR A 100 -6.93 -3.50 -7.04
C THR A 100 -5.66 -4.34 -6.91
N VAL A 101 -4.73 -4.23 -7.87
CA VAL A 101 -3.48 -5.03 -7.85
C VAL A 101 -2.66 -4.75 -6.59
N VAL A 102 -2.44 -3.48 -6.27
CA VAL A 102 -1.60 -3.11 -5.13
C VAL A 102 -2.25 -3.49 -3.80
N PHE A 103 -3.58 -3.42 -3.70
CA PHE A 103 -4.31 -3.87 -2.50
C PHE A 103 -4.17 -5.37 -2.28
N PHE A 104 -4.31 -6.17 -3.33
CA PHE A 104 -4.17 -7.61 -3.26
C PHE A 104 -2.74 -8.05 -2.94
N ALA A 105 -1.76 -7.46 -3.62
CA ALA A 105 -0.34 -7.71 -3.34
C ALA A 105 0.01 -7.33 -1.90
N ALA A 106 -0.39 -6.14 -1.44
CA ALA A 106 -0.15 -5.68 -0.06
C ALA A 106 -0.78 -6.61 0.99
N THR A 107 -2.01 -7.07 0.74
CA THR A 107 -2.70 -8.00 1.64
C THR A 107 -1.97 -9.35 1.70
N LEU A 108 -1.52 -9.88 0.56
CA LEU A 108 -0.80 -11.15 0.52
C LEU A 108 0.57 -11.05 1.19
N ARG A 109 1.31 -9.95 0.94
CA ARG A 109 2.56 -9.62 1.66
C ARG A 109 2.33 -9.58 3.16
N LEU A 110 1.24 -8.95 3.59
CA LEU A 110 0.88 -8.84 5.00
C LEU A 110 0.58 -10.21 5.62
N CYS A 111 -0.21 -11.04 4.94
CA CYS A 111 -0.55 -12.39 5.42
C CYS A 111 0.70 -13.27 5.57
N ILE A 112 1.54 -13.33 4.53
CA ILE A 112 2.78 -14.12 4.57
C ILE A 112 3.72 -13.56 5.64
N GLY A 113 3.91 -12.24 5.66
CA GLY A 113 4.77 -11.57 6.62
C GLY A 113 4.31 -11.77 8.07
N LEU A 114 3.00 -11.73 8.34
CA LEU A 114 2.45 -12.02 9.66
C LEU A 114 2.76 -13.44 10.11
N LEU A 115 2.54 -14.44 9.25
CA LEU A 115 2.81 -15.83 9.58
C LEU A 115 4.31 -16.07 9.82
N VAL A 116 5.17 -15.62 8.90
CA VAL A 116 6.61 -15.81 9.01
C VAL A 116 7.20 -15.02 10.17
N GLY A 117 6.76 -13.77 10.37
CA GLY A 117 7.23 -12.91 11.46
C GLY A 117 6.85 -13.45 12.83
N LEU A 118 5.60 -13.92 13.02
CA LEU A 118 5.17 -14.56 14.27
C LEU A 118 5.99 -15.83 14.53
N ALA A 119 6.23 -16.65 13.49
CA ALA A 119 7.05 -17.84 13.60
C ALA A 119 8.49 -17.50 13.98
N ALA A 120 9.10 -16.50 13.33
CA ALA A 120 10.46 -16.04 13.63
C ALA A 120 10.61 -15.55 15.07
N GLY A 121 9.68 -14.70 15.54
CA GLY A 121 9.77 -14.09 16.87
C GLY A 121 9.41 -15.02 18.02
N TRP A 122 8.53 -16.00 17.81
CA TRP A 122 8.12 -16.96 18.84
C TRP A 122 9.01 -18.20 18.94
N SER A 123 9.73 -18.55 17.86
CA SER A 123 10.54 -19.75 17.77
C SER A 123 11.70 -19.83 18.77
N SER A 124 12.22 -21.05 18.97
CA SER A 124 13.48 -21.26 19.71
C SER A 124 14.68 -20.73 18.91
N ARG A 125 15.85 -20.58 19.55
CA ARG A 125 17.03 -19.93 18.97
C ARG A 125 17.42 -20.46 17.59
N ARG A 126 17.39 -21.78 17.39
CA ARG A 126 17.76 -22.41 16.10
C ARG A 126 16.76 -22.09 14.98
N TRP A 127 15.48 -22.26 15.25
CA TRP A 127 14.42 -21.97 14.26
C TRP A 127 14.33 -20.48 13.96
N ALA A 128 14.48 -19.62 14.98
CA ALA A 128 14.54 -18.17 14.79
C ALA A 128 15.69 -17.78 13.84
N GLN A 129 16.88 -18.37 13.99
CA GLN A 129 18.02 -18.14 13.07
C GLN A 129 17.72 -18.54 11.63
N ILE A 130 16.96 -19.62 11.41
CA ILE A 130 16.54 -20.05 10.06
C ILE A 130 15.58 -19.04 9.47
N PHE A 131 14.52 -18.66 10.20
CA PHE A 131 13.56 -17.66 9.72
C PHE A 131 14.22 -16.30 9.47
N ASP A 132 15.08 -15.84 10.38
CA ASP A 132 15.82 -14.60 10.23
C ASP A 132 16.75 -14.65 8.99
N SER A 133 17.37 -15.81 8.71
CA SER A 133 18.15 -16.02 7.48
C SER A 133 17.28 -15.96 6.21
N VAL A 134 16.10 -16.60 6.21
CA VAL A 134 15.18 -16.55 5.06
C VAL A 134 14.69 -15.12 4.81
N ILE A 135 14.34 -14.40 5.87
CA ILE A 135 13.96 -12.97 5.79
C ILE A 135 15.14 -12.16 5.24
N ALA A 136 16.36 -12.38 5.73
CA ALA A 136 17.55 -11.67 5.26
C ALA A 136 17.80 -11.90 3.76
N VAL A 137 17.69 -13.15 3.28
CA VAL A 137 17.83 -13.48 1.86
C VAL A 137 16.73 -12.82 1.02
N ALA A 138 15.49 -12.78 1.50
CA ALA A 138 14.41 -12.12 0.77
C ALA A 138 14.61 -10.59 0.68
N LEU A 139 15.17 -9.96 1.71
CA LEU A 139 15.44 -8.51 1.75
C LEU A 139 16.63 -8.08 0.88
N THR A 140 17.56 -8.98 0.55
CA THR A 140 18.71 -8.63 -0.31
C THR A 140 18.33 -8.51 -1.78
N VAL A 141 17.23 -9.14 -2.21
CA VAL A 141 16.80 -9.14 -3.61
C VAL A 141 15.86 -7.96 -3.85
N PRO A 142 16.19 -7.04 -4.78
CA PRO A 142 15.31 -5.92 -5.10
C PRO A 142 13.93 -6.37 -5.58
N VAL A 143 12.87 -5.94 -4.89
CA VAL A 143 11.47 -6.32 -5.20
C VAL A 143 11.10 -6.02 -6.65
N LEU A 144 11.57 -4.89 -7.20
CA LEU A 144 11.32 -4.52 -8.59
C LEU A 144 11.87 -5.57 -9.58
N LEU A 145 13.08 -6.10 -9.33
CA LEU A 145 13.68 -7.11 -10.21
C LEU A 145 12.90 -8.43 -10.14
N VAL A 146 12.54 -8.88 -8.94
CA VAL A 146 11.74 -10.10 -8.78
C VAL A 146 10.39 -9.96 -9.45
N ALA A 147 9.72 -8.82 -9.27
CA ALA A 147 8.44 -8.55 -9.89
C ALA A 147 8.56 -8.55 -11.43
N LEU A 148 9.60 -7.90 -11.97
CA LEU A 148 9.90 -7.87 -13.40
C LEU A 148 10.11 -9.28 -13.95
N PHE A 149 11.01 -10.07 -13.37
CA PHE A 149 11.29 -11.44 -13.81
C PHE A 149 10.04 -12.33 -13.71
N THR A 150 9.24 -12.18 -12.65
CA THR A 150 8.03 -12.98 -12.46
C THR A 150 6.99 -12.67 -13.51
N VAL A 151 6.74 -11.38 -13.77
CA VAL A 151 5.78 -10.96 -14.81
C VAL A 151 6.26 -11.38 -16.20
N ALA A 152 7.55 -11.21 -16.49
CA ALA A 152 8.14 -11.61 -17.76
C ALA A 152 8.10 -13.13 -17.98
N ALA A 153 8.37 -13.93 -16.95
CA ALA A 153 8.39 -15.40 -17.04
C ALA A 153 7.00 -16.02 -17.12
N LEU A 154 6.03 -15.53 -16.31
CA LEU A 154 4.67 -16.05 -16.33
C LEU A 154 3.91 -15.61 -17.59
N GLY A 155 4.22 -14.41 -18.11
CA GLY A 155 3.62 -13.86 -19.31
C GLY A 155 2.15 -13.44 -19.14
N ILE A 156 1.56 -12.97 -20.24
CA ILE A 156 0.21 -12.35 -20.27
C ILE A 156 -0.89 -13.32 -19.83
N GLN A 157 -0.69 -14.62 -20.02
CA GLN A 157 -1.69 -15.67 -19.71
C GLN A 157 -2.11 -15.72 -18.23
N TRP A 158 -1.23 -15.29 -17.32
CA TRP A 158 -1.55 -15.16 -15.90
C TRP A 158 -2.23 -13.82 -15.56
N GLY A 159 -2.14 -12.83 -16.45
CA GLY A 159 -2.75 -11.51 -16.32
C GLY A 159 -2.36 -10.82 -15.00
N VAL A 160 -3.38 -10.31 -14.31
CA VAL A 160 -3.23 -9.62 -13.02
C VAL A 160 -2.51 -10.48 -11.96
N TRP A 161 -2.66 -11.81 -12.00
CA TRP A 161 -2.03 -12.70 -11.02
C TRP A 161 -0.50 -12.70 -11.13
N ALA A 162 0.07 -12.51 -12.33
CA ALA A 162 1.51 -12.40 -12.49
C ALA A 162 2.08 -11.24 -11.70
N PHE A 163 1.38 -10.09 -11.72
CA PHE A 163 1.75 -8.91 -10.95
C PHE A 163 1.58 -9.14 -9.45
N ILE A 164 0.45 -9.68 -9.00
CA ILE A 164 0.22 -9.95 -7.57
C ILE A 164 1.31 -10.87 -7.01
N LEU A 165 1.65 -11.95 -7.73
CA LEU A 165 2.70 -12.87 -7.33
C LEU A 165 4.08 -12.21 -7.33
N GLY A 166 4.45 -11.56 -8.44
CA GLY A 166 5.75 -10.89 -8.58
C GLY A 166 5.97 -9.80 -7.52
N LEU A 167 4.94 -9.00 -7.24
CA LEU A 167 4.97 -7.99 -6.20
C LEU A 167 5.05 -8.60 -4.80
N THR A 168 4.58 -9.82 -4.58
CA THR A 168 4.52 -10.42 -3.24
C THR A 168 5.77 -11.20 -2.89
N LEU A 169 6.38 -11.91 -3.85
CA LEU A 169 7.37 -12.99 -3.63
C LEU A 169 8.51 -12.69 -2.66
N THR A 170 9.01 -11.45 -2.61
CA THR A 170 10.06 -11.04 -1.67
C THR A 170 9.64 -9.93 -0.70
N ALA A 171 8.66 -9.10 -1.07
CA ALA A 171 8.25 -7.94 -0.27
C ALA A 171 7.55 -8.31 1.06
N TRP A 172 7.08 -9.55 1.24
CA TRP A 172 6.56 -10.01 2.53
C TRP A 172 7.61 -9.99 3.65
N ALA A 173 8.91 -9.96 3.31
CA ALA A 173 10.01 -10.00 4.27
C ALA A 173 10.10 -8.73 5.13
N ASP A 174 9.78 -7.56 4.59
CA ASP A 174 9.73 -6.30 5.35
C ASP A 174 8.69 -6.38 6.48
N VAL A 175 7.50 -6.86 6.14
CA VAL A 175 6.43 -7.13 7.11
C VAL A 175 6.87 -8.18 8.13
N ALA A 176 7.46 -9.29 7.68
CA ALA A 176 7.89 -10.38 8.56
C ALA A 176 8.92 -9.91 9.59
N ARG A 177 9.87 -9.08 9.17
CA ARG A 177 10.87 -8.50 10.04
C ARG A 177 10.23 -7.65 11.13
N VAL A 178 9.38 -6.69 10.76
CA VAL A 178 8.70 -5.81 11.73
C VAL A 178 7.86 -6.62 12.70
N ILE A 179 7.09 -7.58 12.21
CA ILE A 179 6.24 -8.43 13.04
C ILE A 179 7.09 -9.33 13.96
N GLY A 180 8.19 -9.88 13.47
CA GLY A 180 9.10 -10.69 14.26
C GLY A 180 9.80 -9.91 15.37
N GLU A 181 10.20 -8.67 15.10
CA GLU A 181 10.75 -7.74 16.10
C GLU A 181 9.70 -7.46 17.19
N GLN A 182 8.48 -7.11 16.80
CA GLN A 182 7.40 -6.83 17.75
C GLN A 182 7.00 -8.07 18.56
N THR A 183 6.96 -9.24 17.92
CA THR A 183 6.71 -10.51 18.58
C THR A 183 7.75 -10.80 19.66
N ARG A 184 9.04 -10.55 19.39
CA ARG A 184 10.13 -10.70 20.38
C ARG A 184 9.99 -9.71 21.54
N ILE A 185 9.64 -8.45 21.26
CA ILE A 185 9.38 -7.44 22.29
C ILE A 185 8.26 -7.90 23.23
N VAL A 186 7.16 -8.39 22.67
CA VAL A 186 6.01 -8.88 23.47
C VAL A 186 6.39 -10.12 24.26
N ARG A 187 7.08 -11.08 23.64
CA ARG A 187 7.52 -12.32 24.28
C ARG A 187 8.43 -12.08 25.48
N GLY A 188 9.25 -11.02 25.47
CA GLY A 188 10.14 -10.64 26.56
C GLY A 188 9.49 -9.83 27.68
N GLN A 189 8.17 -9.62 27.66
CA GLN A 189 7.48 -8.87 28.71
C GLN A 189 7.29 -9.70 29.98
N PRO A 190 7.44 -9.11 31.19
CA PRO A 190 7.32 -9.83 32.46
C PRO A 190 5.97 -10.56 32.66
N TYR A 191 4.88 -10.03 32.10
CA TYR A 191 3.57 -10.67 32.22
C TYR A 191 3.46 -11.97 31.40
N ILE A 192 4.24 -12.10 30.30
CA ILE A 192 4.33 -13.35 29.53
C ILE A 192 5.11 -14.39 30.32
N GLU A 193 6.18 -13.98 31.01
CA GLU A 193 6.96 -14.86 31.89
C GLU A 193 6.11 -15.35 33.06
N ALA A 194 5.36 -14.45 33.72
CA ALA A 194 4.43 -14.80 34.77
C ALA A 194 3.33 -15.76 34.27
N ALA A 195 2.73 -15.49 33.12
CA ALA A 195 1.72 -16.38 32.52
C ALA A 195 2.30 -17.77 32.20
N ARG A 196 3.55 -17.84 31.72
CA ARG A 196 4.24 -19.12 31.48
C ARG A 196 4.52 -19.87 32.78
N ALA A 197 4.92 -19.16 33.85
CA ALA A 197 5.13 -19.75 35.17
C ALA A 197 3.83 -20.33 35.77
N LEU A 198 2.68 -19.75 35.42
CA LEU A 198 1.35 -20.26 35.77
C LEU A 198 0.86 -21.41 34.86
N GLY A 199 1.70 -21.92 33.95
CA GLY A 199 1.39 -23.07 33.10
C GLY A 199 0.71 -22.74 31.77
N ALA A 200 0.66 -21.46 31.35
CA ALA A 200 0.08 -21.11 30.06
C ALA A 200 0.84 -21.75 28.89
N SER A 201 0.11 -22.43 28.00
CA SER A 201 0.70 -23.06 26.83
C SER A 201 1.20 -22.02 25.82
N SER A 202 2.20 -22.37 25.00
CA SER A 202 2.70 -21.50 23.93
C SER A 202 1.60 -21.00 22.99
N ARG A 203 0.65 -21.88 22.64
CA ARG A 203 -0.48 -21.52 21.77
C ARG A 203 -1.38 -20.48 22.43
N GLU A 204 -1.66 -20.63 23.73
CA GLU A 204 -2.44 -19.65 24.49
C GLU A 204 -1.72 -18.30 24.57
N LEU A 205 -0.42 -18.30 24.86
CA LEU A 205 0.37 -17.07 24.90
C LEU A 205 0.35 -16.34 23.54
N ILE A 206 0.52 -17.07 22.44
CA ILE A 206 0.46 -16.48 21.10
C ILE A 206 -0.93 -15.92 20.82
N LEU A 207 -1.98 -16.74 20.91
CA LEU A 207 -3.32 -16.34 20.46
C LEU A 207 -3.95 -15.27 21.35
N ARG A 208 -3.66 -15.29 22.65
CA ARG A 208 -4.31 -14.42 23.64
C ARG A 208 -3.54 -13.15 23.95
N HIS A 209 -2.21 -13.15 23.79
CA HIS A 209 -1.37 -12.01 24.17
C HIS A 209 -0.58 -11.44 22.98
N VAL A 210 0.12 -12.28 22.23
CA VAL A 210 1.01 -11.80 21.15
C VAL A 210 0.22 -11.35 19.93
N LEU A 211 -0.62 -12.24 19.39
CA LEU A 211 -1.35 -12.01 18.15
C LEU A 211 -2.23 -10.76 18.27
N PRO A 212 -3.07 -10.55 19.30
CA PRO A 212 -3.87 -9.33 19.40
C PRO A 212 -3.04 -8.04 19.44
N GLN A 213 -1.84 -8.11 20.03
CA GLN A 213 -0.94 -6.95 20.10
C GLN A 213 -0.30 -6.64 18.75
N VAL A 214 0.16 -7.66 18.03
CA VAL A 214 0.73 -7.52 16.68
C VAL A 214 -0.33 -7.13 15.65
N LEU A 215 -1.55 -7.67 15.76
CA LEU A 215 -2.68 -7.32 14.89
C LEU A 215 -3.02 -5.81 14.96
N GLY A 216 -2.69 -5.13 16.06
CA GLY A 216 -2.83 -3.68 16.18
C GLY A 216 -2.01 -2.89 15.15
N LEU A 217 -0.97 -3.49 14.58
CA LEU A 217 -0.09 -2.89 13.57
C LEU A 217 -0.54 -3.13 12.13
N ILE A 218 -1.54 -4.00 11.90
CA ILE A 218 -1.92 -4.45 10.56
C ILE A 218 -2.31 -3.29 9.66
N TRP A 219 -3.16 -2.37 10.12
CA TRP A 219 -3.67 -1.29 9.28
C TRP A 219 -2.57 -0.32 8.85
N MET A 220 -1.63 -0.07 9.76
CA MET A 220 -0.43 0.72 9.47
C MET A 220 0.41 0.03 8.40
N LEU A 221 0.73 -1.26 8.59
CA LEU A 221 1.57 -2.02 7.67
C LEU A 221 0.90 -2.17 6.29
N LEU A 222 -0.41 -2.44 6.25
CA LEU A 222 -1.17 -2.53 5.02
C LEU A 222 -1.08 -1.22 4.21
N ALA A 223 -1.21 -0.06 4.86
CA ALA A 223 -1.11 1.23 4.19
C ALA A 223 0.30 1.46 3.58
N PHE A 224 1.36 1.12 4.33
CA PHE A 224 2.72 1.20 3.79
C PHE A 224 2.95 0.22 2.64
N GLU A 225 2.43 -1.00 2.73
CA GLU A 225 2.55 -2.00 1.68
C GLU A 225 1.80 -1.61 0.40
N ILE A 226 0.63 -0.99 0.51
CA ILE A 226 -0.10 -0.45 -0.65
C ILE A 226 0.74 0.62 -1.36
N SER A 227 1.31 1.54 -0.57
CA SER A 227 2.20 2.60 -1.09
C SER A 227 3.43 2.00 -1.77
N GLY A 228 4.08 1.02 -1.15
CA GLY A 228 5.27 0.37 -1.70
C GLY A 228 4.97 -0.46 -2.96
N ALA A 229 3.87 -1.22 -2.95
CA ALA A 229 3.41 -1.98 -4.12
C ALA A 229 3.08 -1.07 -5.31
N LEU A 230 2.45 0.09 -5.06
CA LEU A 230 2.16 1.07 -6.10
C LEU A 230 3.43 1.62 -6.74
N LEU A 231 4.46 1.92 -5.95
CA LEU A 231 5.73 2.42 -6.48
C LEU A 231 6.43 1.37 -7.37
N VAL A 232 6.42 0.10 -6.95
CA VAL A 232 6.96 -1.00 -7.78
C VAL A 232 6.12 -1.18 -9.05
N THR A 233 4.79 -1.10 -8.96
CA THR A 233 3.90 -1.21 -10.11
C THR A 233 4.12 -0.06 -11.11
N ALA A 234 4.35 1.16 -10.62
CA ALA A 234 4.72 2.29 -11.47
C ALA A 234 6.09 2.07 -12.15
N GLY A 235 7.07 1.52 -11.43
CA GLY A 235 8.37 1.15 -11.99
C GLY A 235 8.28 0.07 -13.07
N LEU A 236 7.43 -0.95 -12.87
CA LEU A 236 7.15 -1.96 -13.91
C LEU A 236 6.48 -1.34 -15.13
N GLY A 237 5.53 -0.42 -14.91
CA GLY A 237 4.91 0.34 -15.98
C GLY A 237 5.94 1.08 -16.83
N PHE A 238 6.86 1.81 -16.18
CA PHE A 238 7.97 2.48 -16.87
C PHE A 238 8.87 1.51 -17.67
N LEU A 239 9.02 0.27 -17.20
CA LEU A 239 9.75 -0.79 -17.91
C LEU A 239 8.92 -1.49 -19.01
N GLY A 240 7.70 -1.04 -19.29
CA GLY A 240 6.84 -1.59 -20.33
C GLY A 240 5.98 -2.79 -19.90
N TYR A 241 5.94 -3.10 -18.60
CA TYR A 241 5.13 -4.19 -18.06
C TYR A 241 3.88 -3.65 -17.38
N TYR A 242 2.71 -3.97 -17.93
CA TYR A 242 1.41 -3.47 -17.49
C TYR A 242 0.54 -4.61 -16.95
N VAL A 243 -0.34 -4.31 -16.00
CA VAL A 243 -1.18 -5.32 -15.33
C VAL A 243 -2.07 -6.06 -16.33
N ASN A 244 -2.58 -5.35 -17.34
CA ASN A 244 -3.46 -5.92 -18.36
C ASN A 244 -2.80 -6.04 -19.74
N ALA A 245 -1.57 -5.56 -19.91
CA ALA A 245 -0.86 -5.55 -21.19
C ALA A 245 0.63 -5.78 -20.97
N ILE A 246 1.32 -6.36 -21.94
CA ILE A 246 2.79 -6.34 -21.92
C ILE A 246 3.23 -5.61 -23.19
N TRP A 247 4.17 -4.69 -23.05
CA TRP A 247 4.87 -4.14 -24.20
C TRP A 247 5.83 -5.21 -24.73
N VAL A 248 5.47 -5.82 -25.85
CA VAL A 248 6.32 -6.77 -26.57
C VAL A 248 6.61 -6.16 -27.94
N PRO A 249 7.87 -5.83 -28.27
CA PRO A 249 8.21 -5.41 -29.61
C PRO A 249 8.08 -6.62 -30.54
N LEU A 250 6.98 -6.72 -31.29
CA LEU A 250 6.85 -7.68 -32.39
C LEU A 250 7.34 -6.99 -33.68
N GLY A 251 8.64 -7.11 -33.96
CA GLY A 251 9.25 -6.72 -35.24
C GLY A 251 9.01 -5.27 -35.70
N ASP A 252 9.49 -4.95 -36.90
CA ASP A 252 9.82 -3.60 -37.38
C ASP A 252 8.68 -2.57 -37.48
N TRP A 253 7.44 -2.87 -37.09
CA TRP A 253 6.35 -1.87 -37.06
C TRP A 253 5.02 -2.34 -36.44
N SER A 254 4.91 -3.53 -35.85
CA SER A 254 3.61 -3.97 -35.35
C SER A 254 3.65 -4.99 -34.21
N ALA A 255 3.70 -4.50 -32.97
CA ALA A 255 2.65 -4.85 -32.00
C ALA A 255 2.60 -3.93 -30.78
N MET A 256 1.61 -3.04 -30.79
CA MET A 256 1.02 -2.55 -29.55
C MET A 256 -0.05 -3.56 -29.11
N ARG A 257 0.30 -4.59 -28.32
CA ARG A 257 -0.72 -5.31 -27.53
C ARG A 257 -0.98 -4.53 -26.24
N THR A 258 -1.41 -3.29 -26.40
CA THR A 258 -1.92 -2.51 -25.28
C THR A 258 -3.37 -2.93 -25.09
N SER A 259 -3.65 -3.79 -24.12
CA SER A 259 -5.03 -3.97 -23.66
C SER A 259 -5.64 -2.59 -23.44
N GLY A 260 -6.79 -2.32 -24.04
CA GLY A 260 -7.37 -0.98 -24.03
C GLY A 260 -7.74 -0.44 -22.65
N GLN A 261 -7.54 -1.17 -21.54
CA GLN A 261 -7.79 -0.63 -20.20
C GLN A 261 -6.64 0.29 -19.77
N PRO A 262 -6.92 1.56 -19.39
CA PRO A 262 -5.90 2.42 -18.84
C PRO A 262 -5.50 1.96 -17.44
N GLU A 263 -4.23 2.14 -17.08
CA GLU A 263 -3.68 1.96 -15.74
C GLU A 263 -2.60 3.01 -15.48
N LEU A 264 -2.37 3.38 -14.22
CA LEU A 264 -1.50 4.52 -13.91
C LEU A 264 -0.04 4.30 -14.33
N GLY A 265 0.49 3.08 -14.15
CA GLY A 265 1.85 2.73 -14.57
C GLY A 265 2.04 2.83 -16.08
N GLN A 266 1.03 2.42 -16.85
CA GLN A 266 1.02 2.56 -18.30
C GLN A 266 0.95 4.02 -18.74
N MET A 267 0.08 4.82 -18.13
CA MET A 267 -0.02 6.26 -18.43
C MET A 267 1.30 7.00 -18.12
N LEU A 268 1.99 6.59 -17.04
CA LEU A 268 3.30 7.12 -16.70
C LEU A 268 4.34 6.77 -17.77
N ALA A 269 4.33 5.53 -18.24
CA ALA A 269 5.24 5.06 -19.29
C ALA A 269 5.03 5.79 -20.62
N SER A 270 3.78 5.83 -21.11
CA SER A 270 3.46 6.51 -22.37
C SER A 270 3.78 8.00 -22.32
N GLY A 271 3.48 8.67 -21.20
CA GLY A 271 3.85 10.07 -21.01
C GLY A 271 5.37 10.31 -20.96
N SER A 272 6.15 9.33 -20.49
CA SER A 272 7.60 9.47 -20.40
C SER A 272 8.30 9.47 -21.76
N GLU A 273 7.74 8.75 -22.74
CA GLU A 273 8.27 8.69 -24.12
C GLU A 273 8.14 10.02 -24.86
N VAL A 274 7.11 10.81 -24.55
CA VAL A 274 6.78 12.06 -25.25
C VAL A 274 6.93 13.31 -24.37
N VAL A 275 7.62 13.20 -23.23
CA VAL A 275 7.66 14.27 -22.20
C VAL A 275 8.13 15.62 -22.72
N LEU A 276 9.06 15.65 -23.68
CA LEU A 276 9.57 16.90 -24.26
C LEU A 276 8.54 17.62 -25.15
N GLN A 277 7.57 16.89 -25.69
CA GLN A 277 6.55 17.41 -26.61
C GLN A 277 5.19 17.57 -25.91
N GLN A 278 4.85 16.65 -25.01
CA GLN A 278 3.55 16.51 -24.37
C GLN A 278 3.73 16.24 -22.87
N PRO A 279 4.28 17.20 -22.09
CA PRO A 279 4.62 16.97 -20.68
C PRO A 279 3.40 16.69 -19.81
N TRP A 280 2.21 17.12 -20.22
CA TRP A 280 0.99 16.98 -19.42
C TRP A 280 0.57 15.53 -19.20
N GLU A 281 0.81 14.60 -20.15
CA GLU A 281 0.47 13.18 -19.96
C GLU A 281 1.25 12.58 -18.79
N LEU A 282 2.58 12.80 -18.77
CA LEU A 282 3.45 12.36 -17.68
C LEU A 282 3.05 13.02 -16.36
N LEU A 283 2.86 14.35 -16.37
CA LEU A 283 2.55 15.11 -15.16
C LEU A 283 1.24 14.66 -14.51
N VAL A 284 0.20 14.39 -15.31
CA VAL A 284 -1.09 13.90 -14.82
C VAL A 284 -0.94 12.54 -14.14
N ALA A 285 -0.27 11.58 -14.78
CA ALA A 285 -0.05 10.25 -14.22
C ALA A 285 0.85 10.28 -12.97
N ALA A 286 1.98 10.97 -13.04
CA ALA A 286 2.95 11.08 -11.95
C ALA A 286 2.36 11.77 -10.71
N THR A 287 1.58 12.84 -10.91
CA THR A 287 0.92 13.55 -9.82
C THR A 287 -0.11 12.66 -9.12
N MET A 288 -0.91 11.90 -9.88
CA MET A 288 -1.88 10.99 -9.29
C MET A 288 -1.22 9.86 -8.50
N ILE A 289 -0.16 9.23 -9.05
CA ILE A 289 0.62 8.22 -8.32
C ILE A 289 1.18 8.82 -7.02
N THR A 290 1.76 10.02 -7.09
CA THR A 290 2.31 10.72 -5.92
C THR A 290 1.25 10.99 -4.85
N ILE A 291 0.06 11.45 -5.25
CA ILE A 291 -1.05 11.69 -4.31
C ILE A 291 -1.45 10.38 -3.62
N ILE A 292 -1.58 9.28 -4.36
CA ILE A 292 -1.99 7.99 -3.77
C ILE A 292 -0.92 7.44 -2.83
N VAL A 293 0.35 7.44 -3.26
CA VAL A 293 1.50 7.04 -2.42
C VAL A 293 1.52 7.86 -1.14
N LEU A 294 1.42 9.19 -1.25
CA LEU A 294 1.40 10.09 -0.10
C LEU A 294 0.20 9.83 0.81
N ALA A 295 -0.99 9.61 0.25
CA ALA A 295 -2.22 9.34 0.99
C ALA A 295 -2.07 8.12 1.90
N PHE A 296 -1.63 6.99 1.32
CA PHE A 296 -1.44 5.75 2.06
C PHE A 296 -0.26 5.82 3.02
N HIS A 297 0.83 6.50 2.66
CA HIS A 297 1.97 6.69 3.55
C HIS A 297 1.61 7.53 4.79
N LEU A 298 0.90 8.65 4.60
CA LEU A 298 0.42 9.49 5.70
C LEU A 298 -0.62 8.78 6.56
N LEU A 299 -1.50 7.97 5.96
CA LEU A 299 -2.43 7.12 6.69
C LEU A 299 -1.66 6.13 7.59
N GLY A 300 -0.67 5.43 7.04
CA GLY A 300 0.18 4.50 7.79
C GLY A 300 0.89 5.18 8.96
N GLU A 301 1.55 6.31 8.71
CA GLU A 301 2.27 7.06 9.73
C GLU A 301 1.33 7.64 10.81
N GLY A 302 0.15 8.12 10.40
CA GLY A 302 -0.90 8.56 11.33
C GLY A 302 -1.40 7.43 12.24
N LEU A 303 -1.62 6.23 11.69
CA LEU A 303 -2.02 5.04 12.45
C LEU A 303 -0.92 4.59 13.43
N ARG A 304 0.35 4.66 13.01
CA ARG A 304 1.53 4.40 13.86
C ARG A 304 1.53 5.31 15.09
N GLN A 305 1.38 6.60 14.88
CA GLN A 305 1.43 7.59 15.97
C GLN A 305 0.20 7.48 16.89
N TRP A 306 -0.99 7.21 16.34
CA TRP A 306 -2.20 7.03 17.14
C TRP A 306 -2.08 5.85 18.11
N SER A 307 -1.60 4.70 17.61
CA SER A 307 -1.37 3.50 18.44
C SER A 307 -0.34 3.74 19.55
N GLY A 308 0.79 4.39 19.24
CA GLY A 308 1.82 4.74 20.22
C GLY A 308 1.35 5.74 21.28
N SER A 309 0.63 6.79 20.89
CA SER A 309 0.14 7.83 21.83
C SER A 309 -0.88 7.29 22.83
N THR A 310 -1.68 6.31 22.43
CA THR A 310 -2.69 5.69 23.30
C THR A 310 -2.04 4.84 24.38
N ALA A 311 -1.00 4.07 24.03
CA ALA A 311 -0.23 3.27 24.98
C ALA A 311 0.44 4.16 26.04
N GLN A 312 1.09 5.25 25.62
CA GLN A 312 1.81 6.14 26.52
C GLN A 312 0.89 6.89 27.50
N ARG A 313 -0.31 7.30 27.06
CA ARG A 313 -1.30 7.96 27.92
C ARG A 313 -1.82 7.04 29.03
N GLN A 314 -2.02 5.75 28.74
CA GLN A 314 -2.48 4.78 29.73
C GLN A 314 -1.41 4.53 30.79
N THR A 315 -0.15 4.34 30.39
CA THR A 315 0.95 4.17 31.34
C THR A 315 1.08 5.36 32.28
N ARG A 316 1.01 6.59 31.74
CA ARG A 316 1.06 7.81 32.58
C ARG A 316 -0.11 7.92 33.56
N ALA A 317 -1.34 7.70 33.10
CA ALA A 317 -2.53 7.77 33.96
C ALA A 317 -2.51 6.72 35.08
N THR A 318 -2.03 5.51 34.80
CA THR A 318 -1.90 4.44 35.80
C THR A 318 -0.80 4.76 36.81
N VAL A 319 0.37 5.25 36.36
CA VAL A 319 1.46 5.68 37.25
C VAL A 319 1.02 6.85 38.14
N GLU A 320 0.26 7.81 37.61
CA GLU A 320 -0.28 8.92 38.40
C GLU A 320 -1.32 8.46 39.43
N ARG A 321 -2.19 7.51 39.08
CA ARG A 321 -3.14 6.92 40.03
C ARG A 321 -2.45 6.11 41.13
N ALA A 322 -1.45 5.30 40.77
CA ALA A 322 -0.65 4.54 41.73
C ALA A 322 0.13 5.48 42.67
N ARG A 323 0.73 6.56 42.14
CA ARG A 323 1.38 7.61 42.96
C ARG A 323 0.39 8.29 43.92
N ARG A 324 -0.84 8.55 43.48
CA ARG A 324 -1.88 9.17 44.32
C ARG A 324 -2.39 8.22 45.41
N GLN A 325 -2.51 6.92 45.14
CA GLN A 325 -2.96 5.92 46.11
C GLN A 325 -1.87 5.52 47.12
N VAL A 326 -0.60 5.49 46.73
CA VAL A 326 0.47 4.91 47.57
C VAL A 326 1.21 5.94 48.43
N GLY A 327 0.95 7.24 48.29
CA GLY A 327 1.40 8.28 49.24
C GLY A 327 2.91 8.26 49.59
N ARG A 328 3.71 9.10 48.92
CA ARG A 328 5.09 9.54 49.27
C ARG A 328 6.19 8.50 49.59
N HIS A 329 5.91 7.20 49.74
CA HIS A 329 6.89 6.22 50.25
C HIS A 329 7.39 5.18 49.24
N LEU A 330 7.16 5.38 47.93
CA LEU A 330 7.75 4.49 46.92
C LEU A 330 9.23 4.86 46.70
N PRO A 331 10.18 3.91 46.86
CA PRO A 331 11.54 4.11 46.37
C PRO A 331 11.53 4.36 44.85
N PRO A 332 12.48 5.15 44.33
CA PRO A 332 12.54 5.44 42.91
C PRO A 332 12.80 4.14 42.14
N ALA A 333 11.87 3.81 41.23
CA ALA A 333 11.88 2.66 40.31
C ALA A 333 11.52 1.28 40.90
N ALA A 334 10.21 0.97 40.91
CA ALA A 334 9.73 -0.41 40.88
C ALA A 334 8.88 -0.61 39.62
N HIS A 335 9.29 -1.55 38.77
CA HIS A 335 8.57 -1.92 37.55
C HIS A 335 7.29 -2.69 37.92
N LEU A 336 6.12 -2.09 37.70
CA LEU A 336 4.83 -2.76 37.89
C LEU A 336 4.25 -3.21 36.53
N PRO A 337 3.90 -4.50 36.34
CA PRO A 337 3.08 -4.95 35.22
C PRO A 337 1.57 -4.67 35.46
N ALA A 338 0.81 -4.82 34.37
CA ALA A 338 -0.45 -4.16 33.98
C ALA A 338 -1.73 -4.34 34.83
N PRO A 339 -2.80 -3.59 34.48
CA PRO A 339 -3.98 -4.30 34.00
C PRO A 339 -4.41 -3.93 32.57
N LEU A 340 -4.91 -4.96 31.89
CA LEU A 340 -5.54 -4.98 30.57
C LEU A 340 -6.87 -4.22 30.58
N ARG A 341 -7.22 -3.68 29.40
CA ARG A 341 -8.49 -3.91 28.67
C ARG A 341 -8.86 -2.67 27.86
N ARG A 342 -8.76 -2.77 26.54
CA ARG A 342 -9.51 -1.93 25.59
C ARG A 342 -9.95 -2.79 24.40
N PRO A 343 -11.09 -2.47 23.78
CA PRO A 343 -11.85 -3.41 22.99
C PRO A 343 -11.03 -3.77 21.77
N GLY A 344 -10.53 -5.00 21.73
CA GLY A 344 -10.06 -5.56 20.49
C GLY A 344 -11.27 -5.64 19.57
N PHE A 345 -11.20 -5.01 18.40
CA PHE A 345 -11.91 -5.58 17.26
C PHE A 345 -11.54 -7.05 17.24
N SER A 346 -12.55 -7.91 17.35
CA SER A 346 -12.38 -9.35 17.44
C SER A 346 -11.33 -9.78 16.41
N THR A 347 -10.32 -10.53 16.84
CA THR A 347 -9.32 -11.09 15.93
C THR A 347 -10.00 -11.90 14.81
N ALA A 348 -11.18 -12.48 15.10
CA ALA A 348 -12.06 -13.08 14.12
C ALA A 348 -12.70 -12.06 13.18
N ALA A 349 -13.10 -10.87 13.64
CA ALA A 349 -13.58 -9.79 12.76
C ALA A 349 -12.48 -9.26 11.84
N ILE A 350 -11.23 -9.18 12.30
CA ILE A 350 -10.09 -8.73 11.48
C ILE A 350 -9.73 -9.79 10.43
N ALA A 351 -9.63 -11.06 10.84
CA ALA A 351 -9.40 -12.16 9.91
C ALA A 351 -10.56 -12.31 8.92
N LEU A 352 -11.81 -12.16 9.37
CA LEU A 352 -12.99 -12.17 8.52
C LEU A 352 -13.02 -10.99 7.55
N LEU A 353 -12.63 -9.79 7.95
CA LEU A 353 -12.54 -8.63 7.06
C LEU A 353 -11.44 -8.79 6.01
N LEU A 354 -10.27 -9.33 6.38
CA LEU A 354 -9.21 -9.67 5.42
C LEU A 354 -9.66 -10.76 4.45
N LEU A 355 -10.36 -11.78 4.94
CA LEU A 355 -10.86 -12.89 4.13
C LEU A 355 -12.01 -12.45 3.22
N LEU A 356 -12.92 -11.59 3.71
CA LEU A 356 -14.00 -10.99 2.91
C LEU A 356 -13.46 -10.00 1.88
N ALA A 357 -12.41 -9.23 2.19
CA ALA A 357 -11.76 -8.35 1.22
C ALA A 357 -11.02 -9.16 0.14
N LEU A 358 -10.33 -10.24 0.53
CA LEU A 358 -9.68 -11.15 -0.40
C LEU A 358 -10.69 -11.86 -1.32
N VAL A 359 -11.75 -12.42 -0.76
CA VAL A 359 -12.80 -13.12 -1.52
C VAL A 359 -13.61 -12.14 -2.37
N GLY A 360 -14.02 -11.00 -1.81
CA GLY A 360 -14.82 -9.99 -2.49
C GLY A 360 -14.11 -9.40 -3.69
N GLY A 361 -12.82 -9.04 -3.54
CA GLY A 361 -12.08 -8.51 -4.67
C GLY A 361 -11.60 -9.62 -5.64
N ALA A 362 -11.38 -10.86 -5.20
CA ALA A 362 -11.13 -11.99 -6.12
C ALA A 362 -12.36 -12.27 -7.00
N VAL A 363 -13.57 -12.16 -6.44
CA VAL A 363 -14.83 -12.25 -7.19
C VAL A 363 -15.01 -11.05 -8.12
N ALA A 364 -14.66 -9.84 -7.69
CA ALA A 364 -14.71 -8.65 -8.55
C ALA A 364 -13.70 -8.74 -9.72
N LEU A 365 -12.49 -9.23 -9.45
CA LEU A 365 -11.44 -9.47 -10.44
C LEU A 365 -11.88 -10.54 -11.43
N TRP A 366 -12.43 -11.66 -10.94
CA TRP A 366 -12.96 -12.75 -11.76
C TRP A 366 -14.11 -12.29 -12.66
N ARG A 367 -15.02 -11.44 -12.14
CA ARG A 367 -16.10 -10.83 -12.93
C ARG A 367 -15.54 -9.89 -14.00
N ALA A 368 -14.59 -9.02 -13.64
CA ALA A 368 -13.96 -8.08 -14.56
C ALA A 368 -13.24 -8.80 -15.72
N GLN A 369 -12.62 -9.95 -15.43
CA GLN A 369 -11.93 -10.77 -16.42
C GLN A 369 -12.90 -11.49 -17.38
N ARG A 370 -14.08 -11.91 -16.89
CA ARG A 370 -15.14 -12.50 -17.74
C ARG A 370 -15.91 -11.49 -18.58
N SER A 371 -15.96 -10.23 -18.18
CA SER A 371 -16.66 -9.17 -18.91
C SER A 371 -15.88 -8.59 -20.10
N GLN A 372 -14.73 -9.16 -20.48
CA GLN A 372 -14.13 -8.85 -21.78
C GLN A 372 -14.94 -9.52 -22.89
N PRO A 373 -15.66 -8.78 -23.76
CA PRO A 373 -16.30 -9.38 -24.91
C PRO A 373 -15.22 -9.99 -25.79
N GLN A 374 -15.39 -11.27 -26.16
CA GLN A 374 -14.53 -11.90 -27.17
C GLN A 374 -14.63 -11.06 -28.45
N GLN A 375 -13.51 -10.47 -28.86
CA GLN A 375 -13.45 -9.78 -30.14
C GLN A 375 -13.58 -10.82 -31.25
N ILE A 376 -14.62 -10.59 -32.05
CA ILE A 376 -15.00 -11.25 -33.28
C ILE A 376 -13.77 -11.36 -34.19
N ALA A 377 -13.48 -12.57 -34.64
CA ALA A 377 -12.52 -12.84 -35.69
C ALA A 377 -12.92 -12.05 -36.95
N VAL A 378 -12.17 -11.00 -37.26
CA VAL A 378 -12.28 -10.31 -38.54
C VAL A 378 -11.59 -11.20 -39.57
N THR A 379 -12.40 -12.00 -40.28
CA THR A 379 -11.99 -12.64 -41.52
C THR A 379 -11.82 -11.55 -42.57
N VAL A 380 -10.58 -11.36 -43.03
CA VAL A 380 -10.25 -10.53 -44.20
C VAL A 380 -10.70 -11.28 -45.46
N PRO A 381 -11.61 -10.74 -46.30
CA PRO A 381 -11.80 -11.27 -47.64
C PRO A 381 -10.63 -10.82 -48.53
N GLY A 382 -10.12 -11.75 -49.34
CA GLY A 382 -8.92 -11.61 -50.16
C GLY A 382 -9.06 -10.73 -51.40
#